data_AF-A0A3N5NUX9-F1
#
_entry.id   AF-A0A3N5NUX9-F1
#
_cell.length_a   1.000
_cell.length_b   1.000
_cell.length_c   1.000
_cell.angle_alpha   90.00
_cell.angle_beta   90.00
_cell.angle_gamma   90.00
#
_symmetry.space_group_name_H-M   'P 1'
#
loop_
_entity.id
_entity.type
_entity.pdbx_description
1 polymer ?
#
loop_
_entity_poly.entity_id
_entity_poly.type
_entity_poly.pdbx_seq_one_letter_code
_entity_poly.pdbx_strand_id
1 'polypeptide(L)'
;MKRAVVLPLALVLMLLLAAPAFAVPPVVYTGTFDEDYMASYLQPCPGIEVWTHEVLTFRQTVYFDNEGNVESVKLHFIGTDTFHTPANPGVELTGKFSATAEVDLETGEYINARGLPVHINIPGYGGVLMWAGFWSRYPDSHDAGLDTLQNPEDREAFCSFLSGQ
;
A
#
# COMPACT_ATOMS: atom_id res chain seq x y z
N MET A 1 41.26 -37.30 39.26
CA MET A 1 40.09 -36.38 39.34
C MET A 1 40.44 -34.97 38.80
N LYS A 2 40.90 -34.85 37.55
CA LYS A 2 41.30 -33.55 36.94
C LYS A 2 40.56 -33.20 35.64
N ARG A 3 39.56 -33.99 35.23
CA ARG A 3 38.88 -33.86 33.92
C ARG A 3 37.51 -33.16 33.97
N ALA A 4 36.98 -32.82 35.16
CA ALA A 4 35.63 -32.28 35.31
C ALA A 4 35.54 -30.74 35.22
N VAL A 5 36.67 -30.01 35.19
CA VAL A 5 36.69 -28.53 35.22
C VAL A 5 36.82 -27.92 33.81
N VAL A 6 37.15 -28.72 32.78
CA VAL A 6 37.39 -28.22 31.41
C VAL A 6 36.08 -27.90 30.68
N LEU A 7 35.00 -28.63 30.99
CA LEU A 7 33.70 -28.48 30.33
C LEU A 7 33.02 -27.12 30.59
N PRO A 8 32.93 -26.58 31.83
CA PRO A 8 32.28 -25.28 32.06
C PRO A 8 33.08 -24.12 31.46
N LEU A 9 34.41 -24.22 31.39
CA LEU A 9 35.26 -23.16 30.82
C LEU A 9 35.08 -23.03 29.31
N ALA A 10 34.96 -24.16 28.60
CA ALA A 10 34.71 -24.18 27.16
C ALA A 10 33.33 -23.58 26.81
N LEU A 11 32.31 -23.83 27.65
CA LEU A 11 30.96 -23.29 27.46
C LEU A 11 30.92 -21.76 27.66
N VAL A 12 31.63 -21.26 28.68
CA VAL A 12 31.75 -19.81 28.92
C VAL A 12 32.52 -19.11 27.80
N LEU A 13 33.56 -19.76 27.25
CA LEU A 13 34.30 -19.21 26.12
C LEU A 13 33.46 -19.16 24.82
N MET A 14 32.58 -20.15 24.60
CA MET A 14 31.63 -20.11 23.47
C MET A 14 30.57 -19.02 23.63
N LEU A 15 30.09 -18.78 24.85
CA LEU A 15 29.16 -17.68 25.15
C LEU A 15 29.81 -16.29 24.98
N LEU A 16 31.12 -16.18 25.18
CA LEU A 16 31.89 -14.95 24.95
C LEU A 16 32.24 -14.70 23.48
N LEU A 17 32.16 -15.73 22.63
CA LEU A 17 32.38 -15.64 21.18
C LEU A 17 31.09 -15.37 20.40
N ALA A 18 29.93 -15.35 21.08
CA ALA A 18 28.72 -14.83 20.48
C ALA A 18 28.90 -13.32 20.30
N ALA A 19 29.38 -12.91 19.12
CA ALA A 19 29.34 -11.52 18.72
C ALA A 19 27.90 -11.03 18.89
N PRO A 20 27.68 -9.85 19.51
CA PRO A 20 26.34 -9.29 19.58
C PRO A 20 25.79 -9.22 18.16
N ALA A 21 24.69 -9.93 17.91
CA ALA A 21 23.95 -9.81 16.67
C ALA A 21 23.45 -8.37 16.59
N PHE A 22 24.17 -7.51 15.87
CA PHE A 22 23.75 -6.16 15.60
C PHE A 22 22.72 -6.23 14.47
N ALA A 23 21.45 -6.44 14.84
CA ALA A 23 20.35 -6.24 13.91
C ALA A 23 20.34 -4.76 13.50
N VAL A 24 20.46 -4.50 12.20
CA VAL A 24 20.39 -3.14 11.66
C VAL A 24 18.98 -2.61 11.99
N PRO A 25 18.86 -1.46 12.68
CA PRO A 25 17.56 -0.93 13.03
C PRO A 25 16.81 -0.51 11.75
N PRO A 26 15.48 -0.66 11.71
CA PRO A 26 14.70 -0.21 10.57
C PRO A 26 14.86 1.29 10.33
N VAL A 27 14.89 1.69 9.05
CA VAL A 27 14.94 3.10 8.65
C VAL A 27 13.54 3.57 8.29
N VAL A 28 13.15 4.74 8.81
CA VAL A 28 11.83 5.32 8.58
C VAL A 28 11.95 6.57 7.71
N TYR A 29 11.17 6.61 6.63
CA TYR A 29 10.97 7.77 5.78
C TYR A 29 9.52 8.22 5.86
N THR A 30 9.31 9.52 5.79
CA THR A 30 7.96 10.11 5.69
C THR A 30 7.93 11.10 4.55
N GLY A 31 6.81 11.17 3.85
CA GLY A 31 6.62 12.12 2.78
C GLY A 31 5.16 12.41 2.51
N THR A 32 4.95 13.28 1.55
CA THR A 32 3.65 13.63 1.00
C THR A 32 3.64 13.31 -0.48
N PHE A 33 2.44 13.08 -1.00
CA PHE A 33 2.18 12.88 -2.41
C PHE A 33 0.92 13.70 -2.74
N ASP A 34 0.98 14.42 -3.85
CA ASP A 34 -0.05 15.33 -4.33
C ASP A 34 0.07 15.31 -5.85
N GLU A 35 -0.69 14.43 -6.49
CA GLU A 35 -0.63 14.21 -7.93
C GLU A 35 -2.04 14.10 -8.51
N ASP A 36 -2.20 14.62 -9.72
CA ASP A 36 -3.42 14.50 -10.51
C ASP A 36 -3.10 13.65 -11.75
N TYR A 37 -3.73 12.49 -11.84
CA TYR A 37 -3.45 11.54 -12.91
C TYR A 37 -4.71 10.84 -13.41
N MET A 38 -4.70 10.49 -14.69
CA MET A 38 -5.75 9.67 -15.27
C MET A 38 -5.61 8.26 -14.72
N ALA A 39 -6.66 7.73 -14.12
CA ALA A 39 -6.64 6.38 -13.57
C ALA A 39 -6.76 5.35 -14.72
N SER A 40 -5.67 5.11 -15.43
CA SER A 40 -5.65 4.32 -16.68
C SER A 40 -6.14 2.88 -16.53
N TYR A 41 -6.05 2.32 -15.32
CA TYR A 41 -6.51 0.97 -14.98
C TYR A 41 -7.91 0.96 -14.33
N LEU A 42 -8.40 2.16 -14.00
CA LEU A 42 -9.71 2.44 -13.44
C LEU A 42 -10.49 3.27 -14.46
N GLN A 43 -10.74 2.74 -15.66
CA GLN A 43 -11.87 3.23 -16.43
C GLN A 43 -13.12 2.42 -16.07
N PRO A 44 -13.70 2.56 -14.84
CA PRO A 44 -14.94 1.88 -14.50
C PRO A 44 -16.10 2.38 -15.36
N CYS A 45 -15.91 3.53 -16.02
CA CYS A 45 -16.89 4.23 -16.82
C CYS A 45 -16.54 4.12 -18.31
N PRO A 46 -17.22 3.24 -19.08
CA PRO A 46 -16.96 3.11 -20.51
C PRO A 46 -17.13 4.44 -21.25
N GLY A 47 -16.07 4.89 -21.93
CA GLY A 47 -16.09 6.11 -22.73
C GLY A 47 -16.02 7.42 -21.93
N ILE A 48 -15.78 7.37 -20.63
CA ILE A 48 -15.60 8.55 -19.77
C ILE A 48 -14.19 8.55 -19.22
N GLU A 49 -13.47 9.66 -19.43
CA GLU A 49 -12.20 9.90 -18.77
C GLU A 49 -12.43 10.24 -17.30
N VAL A 50 -11.94 9.38 -16.41
CA VAL A 50 -11.94 9.61 -14.96
C VAL A 50 -10.51 9.88 -14.52
N TRP A 51 -10.35 11.03 -13.88
CA TRP A 51 -9.11 11.49 -13.30
C TRP A 51 -9.21 11.39 -11.79
N THR A 52 -8.07 11.19 -11.13
CA THR A 52 -7.97 11.19 -9.68
C THR A 52 -6.91 12.19 -9.25
N HIS A 53 -7.30 13.09 -8.35
CA HIS A 53 -6.39 13.93 -7.59
C HIS A 53 -6.19 13.28 -6.22
N GLU A 54 -5.02 12.67 -6.03
CA GLU A 54 -4.67 11.94 -4.81
C GLU A 54 -3.73 12.80 -3.95
N VAL A 55 -4.15 13.03 -2.70
CA VAL A 55 -3.36 13.74 -1.70
C VAL A 55 -3.17 12.85 -0.49
N LEU A 56 -1.94 12.40 -0.25
CA LEU A 56 -1.62 11.53 0.86
C LEU A 56 -0.36 11.93 1.63
N THR A 57 -0.30 11.42 2.85
CA THR A 57 0.94 11.31 3.62
C THR A 57 1.30 9.84 3.72
N PHE A 58 2.59 9.54 3.58
CA PHE A 58 3.07 8.17 3.72
C PHE A 58 4.19 8.06 4.75
N ARG A 59 4.25 6.90 5.38
CA ARG A 59 5.34 6.43 6.24
C ARG A 59 5.87 5.13 5.67
N GLN A 60 7.11 5.15 5.23
CA GLN A 60 7.84 3.98 4.75
C GLN A 60 8.80 3.51 5.83
N THR A 61 8.75 2.22 6.18
CA THR A 61 9.71 1.57 7.08
C THR A 61 10.46 0.52 6.29
N VAL A 62 11.79 0.64 6.22
CA VAL A 62 12.68 -0.28 5.52
C VAL A 62 13.33 -1.21 6.55
N TYR A 63 13.17 -2.51 6.35
CA TYR A 63 13.72 -3.56 7.19
C TYR A 63 14.94 -4.20 6.52
N PHE A 64 15.85 -4.70 7.35
CA PHE A 64 17.11 -5.27 6.91
C PHE A 64 17.33 -6.64 7.56
N ASP A 65 17.98 -7.53 6.83
CA ASP A 65 18.41 -8.82 7.34
C ASP A 65 19.62 -8.68 8.30
N ASN A 66 20.13 -9.80 8.79
CA ASN A 66 21.29 -9.83 9.69
C ASN A 66 22.61 -9.44 9.01
N GLU A 67 22.63 -9.38 7.68
CA GLU A 67 23.79 -9.01 6.85
C GLU A 67 23.74 -7.53 6.44
N GLY A 68 22.63 -6.85 6.75
CA GLY A 68 22.39 -5.45 6.43
C GLY A 68 21.84 -5.23 5.02
N ASN A 69 21.40 -6.29 4.32
CA ASN A 69 20.69 -6.15 3.06
C ASN A 69 19.24 -5.75 3.32
N VAL A 70 18.62 -5.05 2.38
CA VAL A 70 17.22 -4.69 2.48
C VAL A 70 16.36 -5.95 2.28
N GLU A 71 15.50 -6.26 3.25
CA GLU A 71 14.63 -7.45 3.24
C GLU A 71 13.21 -7.09 2.80
N SER A 72 12.63 -6.06 3.42
CA SER A 72 11.25 -5.66 3.14
C SER A 72 11.00 -4.17 3.33
N VAL A 73 9.91 -3.70 2.74
CA VAL A 73 9.43 -2.32 2.89
C VAL A 73 7.99 -2.33 3.31
N LYS A 74 7.68 -1.70 4.44
CA LYS A 74 6.32 -1.45 4.90
C LYS A 74 5.92 -0.02 4.64
N LEU A 75 4.88 0.17 3.84
CA LEU A 75 4.26 1.44 3.53
C LEU A 75 2.98 1.57 4.34
N HIS A 76 2.79 2.72 4.96
CA HIS A 76 1.51 3.12 5.51
C HIS A 76 1.15 4.48 4.94
N PHE A 77 -0.04 4.60 4.38
CA PHE A 77 -0.51 5.83 3.77
C PHE A 77 -1.90 6.18 4.27
N ILE A 78 -2.13 7.48 4.43
CA ILE A 78 -3.43 8.06 4.78
C ILE A 78 -3.61 9.27 3.88
N GLY A 79 -4.75 9.34 3.22
CA GLY A 79 -4.99 10.35 2.22
C GLY A 79 -6.44 10.51 1.82
N THR A 80 -6.61 11.28 0.76
CA THR A 80 -7.88 11.58 0.13
C THR A 80 -7.73 11.42 -1.38
N ASP A 81 -8.69 10.75 -2.00
CA ASP A 81 -8.84 10.69 -3.46
C ASP A 81 -10.01 11.57 -3.86
N THR A 82 -9.81 12.38 -4.89
CA THR A 82 -10.88 13.15 -5.53
C THR A 82 -11.00 12.73 -6.99
N PHE A 83 -12.10 12.06 -7.31
CA PHE A 83 -12.42 11.65 -8.67
C PHE A 83 -13.14 12.78 -9.40
N HIS A 84 -12.66 13.10 -10.60
CA HIS A 84 -13.23 14.14 -11.44
C HIS A 84 -13.19 13.74 -12.91
N THR A 85 -13.91 14.48 -13.75
CA THR A 85 -13.87 14.30 -15.20
C THR A 85 -13.83 15.65 -15.93
N PRO A 86 -12.98 15.82 -16.96
CA PRO A 86 -12.95 17.03 -17.77
C PRO A 86 -14.29 17.34 -18.47
N ALA A 87 -15.11 16.33 -18.72
CA ALA A 87 -16.42 16.48 -19.35
C ALA A 87 -17.44 17.19 -18.44
N ASN A 88 -17.23 17.14 -17.11
CA ASN A 88 -18.09 17.74 -16.11
C ASN A 88 -17.26 18.26 -14.91
N PRO A 89 -16.49 19.34 -15.10
CA PRO A 89 -15.50 19.79 -14.12
C PRO A 89 -16.11 20.37 -12.84
N GLY A 90 -17.43 20.55 -12.79
CA GLY A 90 -18.14 20.99 -11.58
C GLY A 90 -18.52 19.86 -10.64
N VAL A 91 -18.24 18.61 -11.01
CA VAL A 91 -18.59 17.42 -10.23
C VAL A 91 -17.34 16.67 -9.81
N GLU A 92 -17.21 16.53 -8.49
CA GLU A 92 -16.12 15.82 -7.85
C GLU A 92 -16.68 14.81 -6.84
N LEU A 93 -16.03 13.66 -6.73
CA LEU A 93 -16.30 12.64 -5.74
C LEU A 93 -15.07 12.44 -4.87
N THR A 94 -15.13 12.93 -3.63
CA THR A 94 -14.01 12.84 -2.70
C THR A 94 -14.24 11.73 -1.67
N GLY A 95 -13.22 10.91 -1.47
CA GLY A 95 -13.19 9.86 -0.45
C GLY A 95 -11.89 9.87 0.34
N LYS A 96 -11.96 9.47 1.60
CA LYS A 96 -10.75 9.29 2.43
C LYS A 96 -10.32 7.83 2.40
N PHE A 97 -9.02 7.60 2.50
CA PHE A 97 -8.45 6.27 2.60
C PHE A 97 -7.30 6.20 3.60
N SER A 98 -7.06 4.98 4.04
CA SER A 98 -5.89 4.60 4.82
C SER A 98 -5.57 3.16 4.46
N ALA A 99 -4.34 2.86 4.10
CA ALA A 99 -3.92 1.47 4.02
C ALA A 99 -2.47 1.26 4.42
N THR A 100 -2.13 -0.03 4.48
CA THR A 100 -0.78 -0.50 4.70
C THR A 100 -0.47 -1.49 3.59
N ALA A 101 0.70 -1.35 3.00
CA ALA A 101 1.28 -2.33 2.09
C ALA A 101 2.61 -2.78 2.67
N GLU A 102 2.98 -4.01 2.36
CA GLU A 102 4.30 -4.56 2.70
C GLU A 102 4.81 -5.25 1.45
N VAL A 103 6.04 -4.94 1.08
CA VAL A 103 6.72 -5.48 -0.10
C VAL A 103 7.90 -6.29 0.39
N ASP A 104 7.91 -7.57 0.02
CA ASP A 104 9.08 -8.42 0.09
C ASP A 104 10.02 -8.00 -1.06
N LEU A 105 11.23 -7.56 -0.74
CA LEU A 105 12.16 -7.12 -1.79
C LEU A 105 13.03 -8.25 -2.33
N GLU A 106 13.04 -9.42 -1.71
CA GLU A 106 13.69 -10.60 -2.24
C GLU A 106 12.87 -11.19 -3.40
N THR A 107 11.56 -11.32 -3.19
CA THR A 107 10.63 -11.88 -4.19
C THR A 107 9.97 -10.82 -5.07
N GLY A 108 9.95 -9.56 -4.61
CA GLY A 108 9.20 -8.49 -5.24
C GLY A 108 7.69 -8.57 -4.99
N GLU A 109 7.23 -9.53 -4.17
CA GLU A 109 5.82 -9.73 -3.89
C GLU A 109 5.32 -8.76 -2.82
N TYR A 110 4.07 -8.31 -2.97
CA TYR A 110 3.39 -7.62 -1.89
C TYR A 110 2.95 -8.64 -0.85
N ILE A 111 3.51 -8.63 0.36
CA ILE A 111 3.16 -9.59 1.42
C ILE A 111 1.79 -9.24 2.02
N ASN A 112 1.50 -7.94 2.16
CA ASN A 112 0.31 -7.44 2.88
C ASN A 112 -0.27 -6.17 2.25
N ALA A 113 -0.54 -6.15 0.94
CA ALA A 113 -1.42 -5.11 0.37
C ALA A 113 -2.87 -5.44 0.72
N ARG A 114 -3.32 -5.09 1.93
CA ARG A 114 -4.70 -5.35 2.38
C ARG A 114 -5.32 -4.08 2.90
N GLY A 115 -6.57 -3.85 2.49
CA GLY A 115 -7.44 -2.89 3.16
C GLY A 115 -7.20 -1.44 2.78
N LEU A 116 -7.36 -1.11 1.50
CA LEU A 116 -7.60 0.26 1.05
C LEU A 116 -9.10 0.43 0.75
N PRO A 117 -9.99 0.42 1.76
CA PRO A 117 -11.35 0.86 1.56
C PRO A 117 -11.31 2.39 1.37
N VAL A 118 -11.43 2.86 0.14
CA VAL A 118 -11.78 4.28 -0.08
C VAL A 118 -13.27 4.40 0.17
N HIS A 119 -13.63 5.22 1.15
CA HIS A 119 -15.03 5.54 1.41
C HIS A 119 -15.37 6.79 0.63
N ILE A 120 -16.07 6.64 -0.49
CA ILE A 120 -16.52 7.73 -1.34
C ILE A 120 -18.00 7.97 -1.04
N ASN A 121 -18.41 9.20 -0.77
CA ASN A 121 -19.82 9.50 -0.59
C ASN A 121 -20.40 10.10 -1.88
N ILE A 122 -21.35 9.40 -2.51
CA ILE A 122 -22.06 9.88 -3.68
C ILE A 122 -23.36 10.58 -3.23
N PRO A 123 -23.54 11.88 -3.49
CA PRO A 123 -24.77 12.59 -3.14
C PRO A 123 -26.03 11.91 -3.69
N GLY A 124 -27.00 11.64 -2.81
CA GLY A 124 -28.27 11.00 -3.17
C GLY A 124 -28.24 9.47 -3.27
N TYR A 125 -27.06 8.85 -3.34
CA TYR A 125 -26.90 7.39 -3.38
C TYR A 125 -26.34 6.82 -2.07
N GLY A 126 -25.38 7.51 -1.45
CA GLY A 126 -24.74 7.12 -0.19
C GLY A 126 -23.27 6.76 -0.34
N GLY A 127 -22.73 6.07 0.67
CA GLY A 127 -21.33 5.68 0.72
C GLY A 127 -21.03 4.47 -0.16
N VAL A 128 -20.11 4.64 -1.11
CA VAL A 128 -19.55 3.58 -1.93
C VAL A 128 -18.20 3.17 -1.36
N LEU A 129 -18.02 1.87 -1.18
CA LEU A 129 -16.75 1.28 -0.78
C LEU A 129 -15.97 0.91 -2.03
N MET A 130 -14.90 1.64 -2.31
CA MET A 130 -13.94 1.20 -3.32
C MET A 130 -12.88 0.36 -2.63
N TRP A 131 -12.76 -0.90 -3.01
CA TRP A 131 -11.73 -1.79 -2.50
C TRP A 131 -10.55 -1.71 -3.46
N ALA A 132 -9.44 -1.06 -3.09
CA ALA A 132 -8.27 -1.06 -3.99
C ALA A 132 -7.48 -2.39 -3.97
N GLY A 133 -8.11 -3.48 -3.49
CA GLY A 133 -7.59 -4.83 -3.62
C GLY A 133 -6.20 -5.08 -3.02
N PHE A 134 -5.66 -6.24 -3.38
CA PHE A 134 -4.26 -6.57 -3.24
C PHE A 134 -3.53 -5.90 -4.41
N TRP A 135 -2.60 -4.98 -4.12
CA TRP A 135 -1.65 -4.50 -5.12
C TRP A 135 -0.78 -5.70 -5.48
N SER A 136 -0.98 -6.28 -6.66
CA SER A 136 -0.06 -7.28 -7.19
C SER A 136 0.66 -6.67 -8.38
N ARG A 137 1.99 -6.74 -8.37
CA ARG A 137 2.81 -6.41 -9.55
C ARG A 137 2.88 -7.63 -10.43
N TYR A 138 2.28 -7.56 -11.60
CA TYR A 138 2.32 -8.64 -12.56
C TYR A 138 3.68 -8.67 -13.29
N PRO A 139 4.09 -9.82 -13.86
CA PRO A 139 5.41 -10.00 -14.48
C PRO A 139 5.75 -9.04 -15.63
N ASP A 140 4.74 -8.44 -16.24
CA ASP A 140 4.83 -7.38 -17.26
C ASP A 140 4.88 -5.97 -16.65
N SER A 141 5.21 -5.86 -15.36
CA SER A 141 5.47 -4.64 -14.61
C SER A 141 4.27 -3.74 -14.33
N HIS A 142 3.03 -4.20 -14.55
CA HIS A 142 1.84 -3.47 -14.14
C HIS A 142 1.46 -3.78 -12.68
N ASP A 143 1.11 -2.74 -11.92
CA ASP A 143 0.53 -2.86 -10.58
C ASP A 143 -0.99 -2.86 -10.73
N ALA A 144 -1.69 -3.88 -10.21
CA ALA A 144 -3.15 -3.88 -10.19
C ALA A 144 -3.67 -3.97 -8.75
N GLY A 145 -4.50 -3.00 -8.36
CA GLY A 145 -5.46 -3.12 -7.28
C GLY A 145 -6.79 -3.62 -7.87
N LEU A 146 -6.98 -4.93 -7.91
CA LEU A 146 -8.25 -5.53 -8.35
C LEU A 146 -9.28 -5.36 -7.22
N ASP A 147 -10.23 -4.44 -7.39
CA ASP A 147 -11.66 -4.55 -7.01
C ASP A 147 -12.35 -3.17 -6.91
N THR A 148 -12.14 -2.34 -7.92
CA THR A 148 -12.89 -1.10 -8.10
C THR A 148 -14.32 -1.38 -8.53
N LEU A 149 -15.27 -0.96 -7.69
CA LEU A 149 -16.72 -0.99 -7.94
C LEU A 149 -17.20 -2.34 -8.52
N GLN A 150 -16.87 -3.44 -7.83
CA GLN A 150 -17.28 -4.79 -8.25
C GLN A 150 -18.80 -4.92 -8.44
N ASN A 151 -19.56 -4.19 -7.62
CA ASN A 151 -21.00 -4.10 -7.77
C ASN A 151 -21.33 -3.23 -8.99
N PRO A 152 -21.99 -3.80 -10.03
CA PRO A 152 -22.39 -3.05 -11.21
C PRO A 152 -23.27 -1.82 -10.89
N GLU A 153 -24.09 -1.89 -9.84
CA GLU A 153 -24.96 -0.78 -9.41
C GLU A 153 -24.14 0.39 -8.84
N ASP A 154 -23.16 0.11 -7.99
CA ASP A 154 -22.26 1.13 -7.43
C ASP A 154 -21.42 1.77 -8.54
N ARG A 155 -21.01 0.96 -9.53
CA ARG A 155 -20.30 1.44 -10.71
C ARG A 155 -21.16 2.37 -11.56
N GLU A 156 -22.40 1.98 -11.83
CA GLU A 156 -23.33 2.80 -12.60
C GLU A 156 -23.63 4.11 -11.88
N ALA A 157 -23.89 4.07 -10.57
CA ALA A 157 -24.12 5.27 -9.76
C ALA A 157 -22.91 6.23 -9.77
N PHE A 158 -21.70 5.68 -9.59
CA PHE A 158 -20.45 6.45 -9.67
C PHE A 158 -20.27 7.12 -11.04
N CYS A 159 -20.45 6.36 -12.13
CA CYS A 159 -20.27 6.87 -13.48
C CYS A 159 -21.35 7.88 -13.89
N SER A 160 -22.62 7.62 -13.54
CA SER A 160 -23.75 8.53 -13.80
C SER A 160 -23.48 9.87 -13.14
N PHE A 161 -23.13 9.86 -11.85
CA PHE A 161 -22.85 11.07 -11.09
C PHE A 161 -21.71 11.88 -11.70
N LEU A 162 -20.56 11.26 -11.98
CA LEU A 162 -19.42 11.97 -12.60
C LEU A 162 -19.78 12.54 -13.98
N SER A 163 -20.54 11.79 -14.79
CA SER A 163 -20.98 12.27 -16.11
C SER A 163 -22.07 13.37 -16.06
N GLY A 164 -22.65 13.63 -14.87
CA GLY A 164 -23.75 14.58 -14.69
C GLY A 164 -25.10 14.08 -15.20
N GLN A 165 -25.27 12.76 -15.30
CA GLN A 165 -26.51 12.09 -15.71
C GLN A 165 -27.30 11.57 -14.51
#